data_AF-A0A965X3L4-F1
#
_entry.id   AF-A0A965X3L4-F1
#
_cell.length_a   1.000
_cell.length_b   1.000
_cell.length_c   1.000
_cell.angle_alpha   90.00
_cell.angle_beta   90.00
_cell.angle_gamma   90.00
#
_symmetry.space_group_name_H-M   'P 1'
#
loop_
_entity.id
_entity.type
_entity.pdbx_description
1 polymer ?
#
loop_
_entity_poly.entity_id
_entity_poly.type
_entity_poly.pdbx_seq_one_letter_code
_entity_poly.pdbx_strand_id
1 'polypeptide(L)'
;MGKLNPLVKPTSKLDEERLAGGSGALAAKQSNVALLRRAVLANLLWEDVAYMDGLKVAEEIKRLIPLCPAIDVYNIALEARLMQKLRHIPLFIAVEMCKYPEHKLFVADLLPKIITRADMLTDFLALYWKDGKKPICNQAKKGLANAFHNFNEYKLAKYDRNAAIKLRDVMF
;
A
#
# COMPACT_ATOMS: atom_id res chain seq x y z
N MET A 1 -42.64 -44.45 21.49
CA MET A 1 -42.67 -44.08 20.05
C MET A 1 -42.21 -42.63 19.97
N GLY A 2 -41.22 -42.19 19.20
CA GLY A 2 -40.41 -42.87 18.20
C GLY A 2 -38.91 -42.55 18.37
N LYS A 3 -38.09 -43.51 17.98
CA LYS A 3 -36.63 -43.39 17.89
C LYS A 3 -36.34 -42.39 16.76
N LEU A 4 -35.97 -41.15 17.10
CA LEU A 4 -35.39 -40.24 16.11
C LEU A 4 -34.11 -40.89 15.57
N ASN A 5 -34.05 -41.01 14.25
CA ASN A 5 -33.00 -41.67 13.50
C ASN A 5 -31.61 -41.11 13.89
N PRO A 6 -30.70 -41.91 14.48
CA PRO A 6 -29.38 -41.44 14.94
C PRO A 6 -28.45 -41.00 13.81
N LEU A 7 -28.87 -41.18 12.55
CA LEU A 7 -28.16 -40.75 11.35
C LEU A 7 -28.49 -39.29 10.93
N VAL A 8 -29.48 -38.65 11.54
CA VAL A 8 -29.82 -37.25 11.24
C VAL A 8 -28.99 -36.33 12.13
N LYS A 9 -27.84 -35.87 11.63
CA LYS A 9 -27.10 -34.78 12.28
C LYS A 9 -27.95 -33.50 12.21
N PRO A 10 -28.05 -32.72 13.30
CA PRO A 10 -28.70 -31.42 13.24
C PRO A 10 -27.97 -30.55 12.22
N THR A 11 -28.70 -30.00 11.26
CA THR A 11 -28.18 -29.05 10.28
C THR A 11 -27.68 -27.81 11.02
N SER A 12 -26.46 -27.39 10.70
CA SER A 12 -25.85 -26.17 11.19
C SER A 12 -26.78 -24.97 10.94
N LYS A 13 -27.02 -24.13 11.96
CA LYS A 13 -27.76 -22.86 11.81
C LYS A 13 -26.94 -21.77 11.08
N LEU A 14 -25.70 -22.06 10.74
CA LEU A 14 -24.79 -21.16 10.04
C LEU A 14 -24.69 -21.64 8.60
N ASP A 15 -24.94 -20.73 7.65
CA ASP A 15 -24.75 -20.98 6.21
C ASP A 15 -23.34 -21.56 6.00
N GLU A 16 -23.28 -22.80 5.52
CA GLU A 16 -22.07 -23.63 5.44
C GLU A 16 -21.16 -23.22 4.26
N GLU A 17 -20.80 -21.94 4.15
CA GLU A 17 -19.76 -21.54 3.21
C GLU A 17 -18.39 -21.64 3.90
N ARG A 18 -17.48 -22.37 3.27
CA ARG A 18 -16.16 -22.69 3.81
C ARG A 18 -15.28 -21.45 3.81
N LEU A 19 -15.28 -20.70 4.92
CA LEU A 19 -14.39 -19.56 5.14
C LEU A 19 -12.97 -20.04 5.43
N ALA A 20 -11.98 -19.15 5.35
CA ALA A 20 -10.56 -19.48 5.60
C ALA A 20 -10.29 -20.12 6.99
N GLY A 21 -11.22 -19.99 7.94
CA GLY A 21 -11.19 -20.65 9.26
C GLY A 21 -12.05 -21.91 9.40
N GLY A 22 -12.55 -22.49 8.31
CA GLY A 22 -13.40 -23.70 8.32
C GLY A 22 -14.88 -23.39 8.20
N SER A 23 -15.53 -22.98 9.30
CA SER A 23 -16.95 -22.62 9.35
C SER A 23 -17.19 -21.59 10.46
N GLY A 24 -17.89 -20.49 10.14
CA GLY A 24 -18.16 -19.42 11.10
C GLY A 24 -19.15 -18.39 10.53
N ALA A 25 -19.64 -17.50 11.38
CA ALA A 25 -20.53 -16.41 10.94
C ALA A 25 -19.83 -15.50 9.92
N LEU A 26 -20.60 -14.96 8.97
CA LEU A 26 -20.10 -14.00 7.98
C LEU A 26 -19.29 -12.89 8.66
N ALA A 27 -18.10 -12.64 8.14
CA ALA A 27 -17.30 -11.51 8.58
C ALA A 27 -18.11 -10.21 8.38
N ALA A 28 -18.10 -9.34 9.39
CA ALA A 28 -18.79 -8.04 9.30
C ALA A 28 -18.28 -7.26 8.08
N LYS A 29 -19.19 -6.72 7.28
CA LYS A 29 -18.84 -5.89 6.12
C LYS A 29 -18.03 -4.68 6.58
N GLN A 30 -16.82 -4.55 6.06
CA GLN A 30 -15.95 -3.40 6.33
C GLN A 30 -16.01 -2.41 5.19
N SER A 31 -15.83 -1.12 5.48
CA SER A 31 -15.68 -0.10 4.44
C SER A 31 -14.39 -0.31 3.65
N ASN A 32 -14.34 0.15 2.39
CA ASN A 32 -13.14 0.05 1.56
C ASN A 32 -11.93 0.72 2.23
N VAL A 33 -12.14 1.84 2.92
CA VAL A 33 -11.09 2.55 3.68
C VAL A 33 -10.56 1.69 4.82
N ALA A 34 -11.43 1.01 5.57
CA ALA A 34 -11.02 0.12 6.65
C ALA A 34 -10.26 -1.10 6.11
N LEU A 35 -10.71 -1.67 4.99
CA LEU A 35 -10.01 -2.76 4.30
C LEU A 35 -8.62 -2.31 3.81
N LEU A 36 -8.54 -1.13 3.19
CA LEU A 36 -7.28 -0.57 2.70
C LEU A 36 -6.31 -0.34 3.87
N ARG A 37 -6.77 0.30 4.94
CA ARG A 37 -5.96 0.53 6.14
C ARG A 37 -5.46 -0.78 6.73
N ARG A 38 -6.31 -1.81 6.83
CA ARG A 38 -5.88 -3.14 7.29
C ARG A 38 -4.82 -3.74 6.38
N ALA A 39 -5.05 -3.75 5.07
CA ALA A 39 -4.11 -4.31 4.09
C ALA A 39 -2.75 -3.58 4.13
N VAL A 40 -2.77 -2.27 4.32
CA VAL A 40 -1.57 -1.42 4.38
C VAL A 40 -0.78 -1.61 5.68
N LEU A 41 -1.45 -1.65 6.84
CA LEU A 41 -0.77 -1.63 8.13
C LEU A 41 -0.44 -3.03 8.67
N ALA A 42 -1.11 -4.08 8.20
CA ALA A 42 -0.90 -5.45 8.66
C ALA A 42 0.16 -6.23 7.86
N ASN A 43 0.72 -5.65 6.79
CA ASN A 43 1.62 -6.36 5.89
C ASN A 43 2.89 -5.55 5.61
N LEU A 44 4.01 -6.25 5.44
CA LEU A 44 5.20 -5.72 4.79
C LEU A 44 5.06 -5.95 3.28
N LEU A 45 5.48 -4.98 2.45
CA LEU A 45 5.25 -5.03 1.01
C LEU A 45 5.96 -6.25 0.40
N TRP A 46 5.19 -7.10 -0.31
CA TRP A 46 5.66 -8.32 -0.96
C TRP A 46 6.18 -9.42 -0.03
N GLU A 47 5.90 -9.33 1.27
CA GLU A 47 6.11 -10.45 2.18
C GLU A 47 4.84 -11.29 2.29
N ASP A 48 5.02 -12.60 2.40
CA ASP A 48 3.94 -13.53 2.67
C ASP A 48 3.52 -13.41 4.14
N VAL A 49 2.22 -13.19 4.37
CA VAL A 49 1.61 -13.28 5.70
C VAL A 49 0.88 -14.60 5.81
N ALA A 50 0.73 -15.15 7.02
CA ALA A 50 0.22 -16.50 7.30
C ALA A 50 -1.05 -16.91 6.52
N TYR A 51 -1.89 -15.94 6.11
CA TYR A 51 -3.13 -16.17 5.37
C TYR A 51 -3.19 -15.50 3.97
N MET A 52 -2.13 -14.80 3.54
CA MET A 52 -2.10 -14.08 2.25
C MET A 52 -0.70 -14.00 1.65
N ASP A 53 -0.59 -14.36 0.38
CA ASP A 53 0.58 -14.13 -0.47
C ASP A 53 0.83 -12.62 -0.65
N GLY A 54 2.07 -12.18 -0.53
CA GLY A 54 2.47 -10.76 -0.64
C GLY A 54 2.10 -10.11 -1.98
N LEU A 55 2.01 -10.88 -3.07
CA LEU A 55 1.50 -10.42 -4.36
C LEU A 55 0.01 -10.11 -4.30
N LYS A 56 -0.77 -10.94 -3.60
CA LYS A 56 -2.22 -10.72 -3.42
C LYS A 56 -2.49 -9.46 -2.61
N VAL A 57 -1.64 -9.15 -1.62
CA VAL A 57 -1.76 -7.91 -0.83
C VAL A 57 -1.52 -6.68 -1.69
N ALA A 58 -0.47 -6.69 -2.53
CA ALA A 58 -0.18 -5.57 -3.42
C ALA A 58 -1.33 -5.32 -4.41
N GLU A 59 -1.88 -6.39 -5.01
CA GLU A 59 -3.03 -6.27 -5.91
C GLU A 59 -4.30 -5.80 -5.19
N GLU A 60 -4.53 -6.25 -3.95
CA GLU A 60 -5.67 -5.79 -3.15
C GLU A 60 -5.56 -4.31 -2.79
N ILE A 61 -4.37 -3.83 -2.43
CA ILE A 61 -4.12 -2.39 -2.22
C ILE A 61 -4.42 -1.60 -3.50
N LYS A 62 -3.92 -2.05 -4.66
CA LYS A 62 -4.21 -1.39 -5.95
C LYS A 62 -5.71 -1.34 -6.24
N ARG A 63 -6.42 -2.44 -5.98
CA ARG A 63 -7.86 -2.56 -6.20
C ARG A 63 -8.66 -1.62 -5.30
N LEU A 64 -8.24 -1.45 -4.04
CA LEU A 64 -8.96 -0.66 -3.04
C LEU A 64 -8.72 0.85 -3.14
N ILE A 65 -7.54 1.30 -3.59
CA ILE A 65 -7.19 2.72 -3.69
C ILE A 65 -8.22 3.55 -4.47
N PRO A 66 -8.64 3.18 -5.71
CA PRO A 66 -9.62 3.97 -6.45
C PRO A 66 -11.04 3.91 -5.87
N LEU A 67 -11.30 3.01 -4.91
CA LEU A 67 -12.60 2.85 -4.24
C LEU A 67 -12.70 3.66 -2.94
N CYS A 68 -11.63 4.34 -2.55
CA CYS A 68 -11.53 5.12 -1.33
C CYS A 68 -11.41 6.62 -1.67
N PRO A 69 -11.93 7.53 -0.84
CA PRO A 69 -11.66 8.96 -0.99
C PRO A 69 -10.15 9.24 -0.99
N ALA A 70 -9.70 10.12 -1.88
CA ALA A 70 -8.27 10.42 -2.05
C ALA A 70 -7.60 10.92 -0.76
N ILE A 71 -8.32 11.70 0.05
CA ILE A 71 -7.85 12.20 1.35
C ILE A 71 -7.60 11.07 2.35
N ASP A 72 -8.43 10.02 2.36
CA ASP A 72 -8.24 8.88 3.26
C ASP A 72 -7.04 8.06 2.85
N VAL A 73 -6.84 7.84 1.55
CA VAL A 73 -5.65 7.16 1.01
C VAL A 73 -4.37 7.94 1.37
N TYR A 74 -4.41 9.26 1.24
CA TYR A 74 -3.32 10.15 1.65
C TYR A 74 -3.00 10.01 3.16
N ASN A 75 -4.02 10.05 4.01
CA ASN A 75 -3.85 9.92 5.46
C ASN A 75 -3.31 8.53 5.86
N ILE A 76 -3.76 7.47 5.19
CA ILE A 76 -3.27 6.10 5.39
C ILE A 76 -1.78 6.01 5.00
N ALA A 77 -1.36 6.63 3.90
CA ALA A 77 0.05 6.66 3.50
C ALA A 77 0.92 7.41 4.51
N LEU A 78 0.44 8.54 5.03
CA LEU A 78 1.12 9.26 6.11
C LEU A 78 1.24 8.42 7.36
N GLU A 79 0.15 7.79 7.81
CA GLU A 79 0.15 6.92 8.98
C GLU A 79 1.15 5.76 8.82
N ALA A 80 1.10 5.08 7.68
CA ALA A 80 1.98 3.98 7.37
C ALA A 80 3.47 4.38 7.49
N ARG A 81 3.83 5.61 7.08
CA ARG A 81 5.19 6.10 7.24
C ARG A 81 5.50 6.62 8.63
N LEU A 82 4.68 7.51 9.15
CA LEU A 82 5.01 8.33 10.32
C LEU A 82 4.75 7.58 11.63
N MET A 83 3.71 6.74 11.67
CA MET A 83 3.37 5.95 12.86
C MET A 83 3.96 4.55 12.75
N GLN A 84 3.70 3.82 11.66
CA GLN A 84 4.14 2.43 11.52
C GLN A 84 5.57 2.27 10.96
N LYS A 85 6.20 3.36 10.53
CA LYS A 85 7.58 3.37 10.00
C LYS A 85 7.83 2.46 8.80
N LEU A 86 6.78 2.08 8.06
CA LEU A 86 6.88 1.25 6.85
C LEU A 86 7.62 2.00 5.75
N ARG A 87 8.60 1.34 5.11
CA ARG A 87 9.45 1.98 4.08
C ARG A 87 8.77 2.02 2.71
N HIS A 88 8.44 0.86 2.15
CA HIS A 88 8.01 0.75 0.75
C HIS A 88 6.51 0.89 0.57
N ILE A 89 5.70 0.48 1.54
CA ILE A 89 4.22 0.57 1.45
C ILE A 89 3.74 2.01 1.18
N PRO A 90 4.18 3.05 1.92
CA PRO A 90 3.75 4.43 1.64
C PRO A 90 4.13 4.91 0.24
N LEU A 91 5.32 4.53 -0.23
CA LEU A 91 5.80 4.88 -1.58
C LEU A 91 4.96 4.18 -2.65
N PHE A 92 4.63 2.91 -2.45
CA PHE A 92 3.77 2.14 -3.33
C PHE A 92 2.37 2.76 -3.44
N ILE A 93 1.77 3.18 -2.33
CA ILE A 93 0.49 3.91 -2.34
C ILE A 93 0.63 5.20 -3.15
N ALA A 94 1.70 5.99 -2.93
CA ALA A 94 1.92 7.21 -3.69
C ALA A 94 2.09 6.98 -5.20
N VAL A 95 2.77 5.90 -5.60
CA VAL A 95 2.88 5.47 -7.02
C VAL A 95 1.50 5.14 -7.58
N GLU A 96 0.68 4.39 -6.83
CA GLU A 96 -0.66 4.01 -7.28
C GLU A 96 -1.60 5.21 -7.39
N MET A 97 -1.54 6.14 -6.43
CA MET A 97 -2.27 7.42 -6.45
C MET A 97 -1.97 8.23 -7.71
N CYS A 98 -0.77 8.13 -8.29
CA CYS A 98 -0.41 8.84 -9.53
C CYS A 98 -1.28 8.44 -10.73
N LYS A 99 -1.91 7.26 -10.71
CA LYS A 99 -2.72 6.76 -11.82
C LYS A 99 -4.08 7.47 -11.91
N TYR A 100 -4.62 7.94 -10.79
CA TYR A 100 -5.98 8.46 -10.71
C TYR A 100 -6.02 9.99 -10.60
N PRO A 101 -6.85 10.71 -11.39
CA PRO A 101 -6.90 12.18 -11.42
C PRO A 101 -7.14 12.85 -10.06
N GLU A 102 -8.03 12.31 -9.24
CA GLU A 102 -8.36 12.90 -7.92
C GLU A 102 -7.24 12.64 -6.90
N HIS A 103 -6.67 11.43 -6.93
CA HIS A 103 -5.63 11.03 -5.99
C HIS A 103 -4.29 11.71 -6.28
N LYS A 104 -3.91 11.86 -7.56
CA LYS A 104 -2.61 12.44 -7.92
C LYS A 104 -2.42 13.86 -7.40
N LEU A 105 -3.49 14.61 -7.15
CA LEU A 105 -3.43 15.98 -6.60
C LEU A 105 -2.75 16.02 -5.22
N PHE A 106 -2.87 14.95 -4.43
CA PHE A 106 -2.26 14.87 -3.10
C PHE A 106 -0.80 14.41 -3.13
N VAL A 107 -0.31 13.87 -4.25
CA VAL A 107 1.03 13.25 -4.32
C VAL A 107 2.15 14.26 -4.11
N ALA A 108 2.03 15.48 -4.64
CA ALA A 108 3.06 16.51 -4.50
C ALA A 108 3.29 16.93 -3.04
N ASP A 109 2.22 16.93 -2.25
CA ASP A 109 2.27 17.24 -0.82
C ASP A 109 2.64 16.01 0.03
N LEU A 110 2.24 14.81 -0.41
CA LEU A 110 2.53 13.55 0.27
C LEU A 110 4.00 13.16 0.24
N LEU A 111 4.65 13.23 -0.92
CA LEU A 111 6.01 12.70 -1.11
C LEU A 111 7.04 13.30 -0.15
N PRO A 112 7.12 14.64 0.05
CA PRO A 112 8.03 15.23 1.02
C PRO A 112 7.81 14.75 2.46
N LYS A 113 6.59 14.36 2.82
CA LYS A 113 6.24 13.89 4.17
C LYS A 113 6.61 12.42 4.38
N ILE A 114 6.45 11.59 3.34
CA ILE A 114 6.73 10.15 3.46
C ILE A 114 8.19 9.78 3.14
N ILE A 115 8.88 10.58 2.33
CA ILE A 115 10.30 10.40 1.98
C ILE A 115 11.16 10.97 3.11
N THR A 116 11.43 10.11 4.10
CA THR A 116 12.20 10.47 5.31
C THR A 116 13.69 10.15 5.22
N ARG A 117 14.14 9.51 4.14
CA ARG A 117 15.54 9.17 3.85
C ARG A 117 15.84 9.40 2.37
N ALA A 118 17.08 9.72 2.03
CA ALA A 118 17.43 10.11 0.67
C ALA A 118 17.36 8.94 -0.33
N ASP A 119 17.64 7.70 0.08
CA ASP A 119 17.47 6.50 -0.76
C ASP A 119 16.00 6.28 -1.20
N MET A 120 15.04 6.72 -0.38
CA MET A 120 13.62 6.60 -0.72
C MET A 120 13.21 7.42 -1.95
N LEU A 121 14.00 8.43 -2.35
CA LEU A 121 13.79 9.17 -3.61
C LEU A 121 13.92 8.23 -4.81
N THR A 122 15.01 7.46 -4.84
CA THR A 122 15.28 6.47 -5.88
C THR A 122 14.37 5.25 -5.77
N ASP A 123 13.99 4.84 -4.55
CA ASP A 123 13.06 3.72 -4.34
C ASP A 123 11.66 4.03 -4.91
N PHE A 124 11.18 5.27 -4.74
CA PHE A 124 9.92 5.70 -5.35
C PHE A 124 9.95 5.52 -6.87
N LEU A 125 11.05 5.94 -7.51
CA LEU A 125 11.17 5.86 -8.96
C LEU A 125 11.34 4.42 -9.44
N ALA A 126 12.05 3.58 -8.67
CA ALA A 126 12.14 2.14 -8.91
C ALA A 126 10.76 1.48 -8.86
N LEU A 127 9.94 1.82 -7.87
CA LEU A 127 8.55 1.35 -7.78
C LEU A 127 7.70 1.87 -8.95
N TYR A 128 7.87 3.13 -9.33
CA TYR A 128 7.11 3.75 -10.42
C TYR A 128 7.37 3.09 -11.78
N TRP A 129 8.59 2.63 -12.01
CA TRP A 129 9.04 1.96 -13.24
C TRP A 129 9.14 0.43 -13.16
N LYS A 130 8.63 -0.18 -12.08
CA LYS A 130 8.66 -1.65 -11.90
C LYS A 130 8.09 -2.40 -13.11
N ASP A 131 7.00 -1.89 -13.68
CA ASP A 131 6.30 -2.52 -14.82
C ASP A 131 6.71 -1.90 -16.17
N GLY A 132 7.87 -1.24 -16.23
CA GLY A 132 8.38 -0.56 -17.41
C GLY A 132 8.48 0.96 -17.27
N LYS A 133 9.42 1.55 -18.02
CA LYS A 133 9.70 2.99 -17.98
C LYS A 133 8.55 3.76 -18.63
N LYS A 134 7.99 4.71 -17.89
CA LYS A 134 6.88 5.56 -18.35
C LYS A 134 7.05 7.01 -17.87
N PRO A 135 6.43 8.01 -18.54
CA PRO A 135 6.48 9.39 -18.11
C PRO A 135 5.98 9.56 -16.67
N ILE A 136 6.75 10.25 -15.84
CA ILE A 136 6.39 10.53 -14.44
C ILE A 136 5.35 11.64 -14.43
N CYS A 137 4.29 11.46 -13.64
CA CYS A 137 3.25 12.48 -13.51
C CYS A 137 3.81 13.77 -12.87
N ASN A 138 3.27 14.93 -13.27
CA ASN A 138 3.80 16.23 -12.83
C ASN A 138 3.74 16.42 -11.32
N GLN A 139 2.75 15.86 -10.63
CA GLN A 139 2.63 15.95 -9.17
C GLN A 139 3.73 15.15 -8.46
N ALA A 140 4.11 13.98 -8.98
CA ALA A 140 5.23 13.22 -8.43
C ALA A 140 6.57 13.95 -8.64
N LYS A 141 6.79 14.58 -9.81
CA LYS A 141 8.00 15.40 -10.04
C LYS A 141 8.11 16.55 -9.02
N LYS A 142 7.01 17.30 -8.83
CA LYS A 142 6.94 18.37 -7.81
C LYS A 142 7.21 17.85 -6.41
N GLY A 143 6.59 16.73 -6.05
CA GLY A 143 6.78 16.12 -4.73
C GLY A 143 8.20 15.61 -4.50
N LEU A 144 8.84 15.02 -5.52
CA LEU A 144 10.24 14.60 -5.44
C LEU A 144 11.19 15.80 -5.31
N ALA A 145 11.00 16.84 -6.13
CA ALA A 145 11.77 18.09 -6.03
C ALA A 145 11.66 18.70 -4.62
N ASN A 146 10.45 18.77 -4.07
CA ASN A 146 10.24 19.25 -2.71
C ASN A 146 10.90 18.35 -1.65
N ALA A 147 10.87 17.03 -1.84
CA ALA A 147 11.47 16.07 -0.90
C ALA A 147 13.00 16.16 -0.83
N PHE A 148 13.67 16.63 -1.89
CA PHE A 148 15.12 16.85 -1.87
C PHE A 148 15.56 17.83 -0.77
N HIS A 149 14.75 18.85 -0.48
CA HIS A 149 15.05 19.83 0.56
C HIS A 149 15.05 19.26 1.98
N ASN A 150 14.58 18.02 2.18
CA ASN A 150 14.66 17.34 3.48
C ASN A 150 16.07 16.83 3.83
N PHE A 151 17.00 16.86 2.87
CA PHE A 151 18.30 16.22 2.99
C PHE A 151 19.44 17.21 2.80
N ASN A 152 20.46 17.09 3.65
CA ASN A 152 21.72 17.81 3.49
C ASN A 152 22.70 17.00 2.63
N GLU A 153 23.81 17.64 2.26
CA GLU A 153 24.89 17.06 1.46
C GLU A 153 25.35 15.71 1.98
N TYR A 154 25.59 15.58 3.29
CA TYR A 154 26.03 14.32 3.90
C TYR A 154 25.03 13.17 3.66
N LYS A 155 23.72 13.42 3.86
CA LYS A 155 22.70 12.39 3.62
C LYS A 155 22.64 12.01 2.15
N LEU A 156 22.72 12.97 1.24
CA LEU A 156 22.72 12.70 -0.21
C LEU A 156 23.95 11.87 -0.60
N ALA A 157 25.16 12.28 -0.20
CA ALA A 157 26.40 11.56 -0.48
C ALA A 157 26.40 10.13 0.10
N LYS A 158 25.87 9.95 1.32
CA LYS A 158 25.78 8.62 1.95
C LYS A 158 24.90 7.62 1.18
N TYR A 159 23.88 8.12 0.49
CA TYR A 159 22.93 7.29 -0.27
C TYR A 159 23.15 7.37 -1.79
N ASP A 160 24.16 8.10 -2.25
CA ASP A 160 24.61 8.05 -3.64
C ASP A 160 25.34 6.73 -3.89
N ARG A 161 24.58 5.72 -4.30
CA ARG A 161 25.05 4.36 -4.54
C ARG A 161 24.99 4.05 -6.02
N ASN A 162 25.87 3.14 -6.46
CA ASN A 162 25.85 2.66 -7.85
C ASN A 162 24.70 1.67 -8.08
N ALA A 163 23.48 2.20 -8.16
CA ALA A 163 22.25 1.48 -8.50
C ALA A 163 21.78 1.82 -9.91
N ALA A 164 20.79 1.06 -10.41
CA ALA A 164 20.20 1.28 -11.73
C ALA A 164 19.49 2.64 -11.87
N ILE A 165 18.98 3.18 -10.75
CA ILE A 165 18.41 4.52 -10.66
C ILE A 165 19.27 5.30 -9.68
N LYS A 166 19.77 6.46 -10.13
CA LYS A 166 20.66 7.33 -9.35
C LYS A 166 19.90 8.54 -8.81
N LEU A 167 20.48 9.20 -7.80
CA LEU A 167 19.91 10.45 -7.27
C LEU A 167 19.74 11.52 -8.34
N ARG A 168 20.64 11.56 -9.34
CA ARG A 168 20.51 12.44 -10.52
C ARG A 168 19.20 12.22 -11.28
N ASP A 169 18.72 10.98 -11.40
CA ASP A 169 17.54 10.64 -12.20
C ASP A 169 16.23 11.10 -11.56
N VAL A 170 16.28 11.49 -10.28
CA VAL A 170 15.15 11.98 -9.49
C VAL A 170 15.20 13.49 -9.23
N MET A 171 16.22 14.20 -9.74
CA MET A 171 16.31 15.67 -9.69
C MET A 171 15.47 16.28 -10.82
N PHE A 172 14.34 16.90 -10.45
CA PHE A 172 13.39 17.54 -11.36
C PHE A 172 13.32 19.05 -11.17
#